data_AF-A0A7C3VP25-F1
#
_entry.id   AF-A0A7C3VP25-F1
#
_cell.length_a   1.000
_cell.length_b   1.000
_cell.length_c   1.000
_cell.angle_alpha   90.00
_cell.angle_beta   90.00
_cell.angle_gamma   90.00
#
_symmetry.space_group_name_H-M   'P 1'
#
loop_
_entity.id
_entity.type
_entity.pdbx_description
1 polymer ?
#
loop_
_entity_poly.entity_id
_entity_poly.type
_entity_poly.pdbx_seq_one_letter_code
_entity_poly.pdbx_strand_id
1 'polypeptide(L)'
;MNKCPVCGKGNLVQVEDVIAELDGYFFVLKGERCTVCGEEILDEFESQKMITIAKRLGLWGRPLKLHRKLSKSARGTVLRIPADIERELHLKGDEAVAISKVGNKIVIELE
;
A
#
# COMPACT_ATOMS: atom_id res chain seq x y z
N MET A 1 -20.30 -25.33 7.61
CA MET A 1 -20.39 -24.05 8.35
C MET A 1 -19.02 -23.74 8.91
N ASN A 2 -18.34 -22.74 8.36
CA ASN A 2 -17.06 -22.31 8.89
C ASN A 2 -17.31 -21.50 10.18
N LYS A 3 -16.74 -21.98 11.28
CA LYS A 3 -16.73 -21.22 12.54
C LYS A 3 -15.78 -20.04 12.38
N CYS A 4 -16.14 -18.92 13.01
CA CYS A 4 -15.27 -17.75 13.04
C CYS A 4 -13.92 -18.10 13.71
N PRO A 5 -12.78 -17.83 13.05
CA PRO A 5 -11.46 -18.15 13.58
C PRO A 5 -11.08 -17.25 14.78
N VAL A 6 -11.73 -16.10 14.94
CA VAL A 6 -11.44 -15.13 16.03
C VAL A 6 -12.17 -15.49 17.31
N CYS A 7 -13.50 -15.69 17.25
CA CYS A 7 -14.28 -15.95 18.47
C CYS A 7 -14.60 -17.43 18.71
N GLY A 8 -14.50 -18.30 17.69
CA GLY A 8 -14.85 -19.72 17.77
C GLY A 8 -16.33 -20.04 18.04
N LYS A 9 -17.17 -19.02 18.25
CA LYS A 9 -18.58 -19.13 18.67
C LYS A 9 -19.56 -18.89 17.54
N GLY A 10 -19.31 -17.87 16.72
CA GLY A 10 -20.20 -17.49 15.63
C GLY A 10 -19.92 -18.22 14.32
N ASN A 11 -20.93 -18.23 13.45
CA ASN A 11 -20.80 -18.68 12.06
C ASN A 11 -20.46 -17.49 11.16
N LEU A 12 -19.66 -17.77 10.14
CA LEU A 12 -19.39 -16.86 9.03
C LEU A 12 -20.54 -16.89 8.04
N VAL A 13 -21.10 -15.72 7.71
CA VAL A 13 -22.16 -15.55 6.70
C VAL A 13 -21.68 -14.63 5.59
N GLN A 14 -22.07 -14.93 4.35
CA GLN A 14 -21.68 -14.14 3.19
C GLN A 14 -22.32 -12.75 3.23
N VAL A 15 -21.52 -11.73 2.91
CA VAL A 15 -21.90 -10.32 2.87
C VAL A 15 -21.27 -9.65 1.63
N GLU A 16 -21.87 -8.56 1.15
CA GLU A 16 -21.43 -7.83 -0.06
C GLU A 16 -21.04 -6.37 0.22
N ASP A 17 -20.89 -6.02 1.50
CA ASP A 17 -20.73 -4.64 1.98
C ASP A 17 -19.47 -4.46 2.84
N VAL A 18 -18.46 -5.33 2.68
CA VAL A 18 -17.19 -5.19 3.43
C VAL A 18 -16.41 -4.02 2.86
N ILE A 19 -16.01 -3.08 3.72
CA ILE A 19 -15.28 -1.87 3.32
C ILE A 19 -13.80 -2.05 3.62
N ALA A 20 -12.96 -1.99 2.58
CA ALA A 20 -11.51 -1.92 2.71
C ALA A 20 -11.01 -0.52 2.30
N GLU A 21 -10.15 0.08 3.10
CA GLU A 21 -9.52 1.36 2.81
C GLU A 21 -8.05 1.16 2.43
N LEU A 22 -7.62 1.78 1.33
CA LEU A 22 -6.23 1.79 0.90
C LEU A 22 -5.89 3.15 0.32
N ASP A 23 -4.99 3.87 0.98
CA ASP A 23 -4.49 5.18 0.53
C ASP A 23 -5.62 6.20 0.26
N GLY A 24 -6.63 6.23 1.13
CA GLY A 24 -7.81 7.10 0.97
C GLY A 24 -8.87 6.60 -0.03
N TYR A 25 -8.65 5.47 -0.69
CA TYR A 25 -9.64 4.82 -1.56
C TYR A 25 -10.43 3.76 -0.78
N PHE A 26 -11.76 3.83 -0.89
CA PHE A 26 -12.67 2.86 -0.29
C PHE A 26 -13.12 1.84 -1.34
N PHE A 27 -12.93 0.56 -1.03
CA PHE A 27 -13.36 -0.58 -1.84
C PHE A 27 -14.50 -1.29 -1.11
N VAL A 28 -15.60 -1.52 -1.82
CA VAL A 28 -16.72 -2.33 -1.33
C VAL A 28 -16.57 -3.73 -1.92
N LEU A 29 -16.41 -4.72 -1.06
CA LEU A 29 -16.02 -6.08 -1.42
C LEU A 29 -16.98 -7.10 -0.84
N LYS A 30 -17.02 -8.27 -1.47
CA LYS A 30 -17.69 -9.44 -0.90
C LYS A 30 -16.77 -10.15 0.09
N GLY A 31 -17.38 -10.77 1.09
CA GLY A 31 -16.66 -11.51 2.11
C GLY A 31 -17.61 -12.24 3.05
N GLU A 32 -17.09 -12.56 4.23
CA GLU A 32 -17.83 -13.23 5.27
C GLU A 32 -17.81 -12.40 6.55
N ARG A 33 -18.97 -12.24 7.21
CA ARG A 33 -19.08 -11.57 8.50
C ARG A 33 -19.47 -12.55 9.58
N CYS A 34 -18.82 -12.48 10.74
CA CYS A 34 -19.21 -13.28 11.90
C CYS A 34 -20.52 -12.76 12.50
N THR A 35 -21.49 -13.66 12.65
CA THR A 35 -22.79 -13.39 13.28
C THR A 35 -22.73 -13.02 14.76
N VAL A 36 -21.60 -13.20 15.44
CA VAL A 36 -21.47 -12.97 16.90
C VAL A 36 -20.51 -11.82 17.21
N CYS A 37 -19.28 -11.85 16.68
CA CYS A 37 -18.27 -10.83 16.99
C CYS A 37 -18.11 -9.76 15.91
N GLY A 38 -18.81 -9.90 14.76
CA GLY A 38 -18.74 -8.93 13.66
C GLY A 38 -17.47 -8.99 12.81
N GLU A 39 -16.56 -9.95 13.07
CA GLU A 39 -15.32 -10.10 12.29
C GLU A 39 -15.61 -10.24 10.79
N GLU A 40 -14.91 -9.48 9.96
CA GLU A 40 -15.04 -9.50 8.51
C GLU A 40 -13.83 -10.17 7.88
N ILE A 41 -14.09 -11.16 7.04
CA ILE A 41 -13.07 -11.91 6.31
C ILE A 41 -13.34 -11.65 4.83
N LEU A 42 -12.39 -11.01 4.17
CA LEU A 42 -12.49 -10.75 2.74
C LEU A 42 -12.41 -12.05 1.94
N ASP A 43 -13.23 -12.15 0.89
CA ASP A 43 -13.08 -13.23 -0.07
C ASP A 43 -11.73 -13.11 -0.80
N GLU A 44 -11.06 -14.25 -1.03
CA GLU A 44 -9.72 -14.27 -1.62
C GLU A 44 -9.72 -13.72 -3.05
N PHE A 45 -10.75 -14.03 -3.84
CA PHE A 45 -10.87 -13.56 -5.21
C PHE A 45 -11.16 -12.06 -5.27
N GLU A 46 -12.03 -11.54 -4.41
CA GLU A 46 -12.28 -10.10 -4.29
C GLU A 46 -11.03 -9.35 -3.78
N SER A 47 -10.30 -9.93 -2.83
CA SER A 47 -9.03 -9.37 -2.34
C SER A 47 -8.01 -9.25 -3.48
N GLN A 48 -7.89 -10.28 -4.33
CA GLN A 48 -6.97 -10.26 -5.47
C GLN A 48 -7.37 -9.23 -6.54
N LYS A 49 -8.68 -9.05 -6.76
CA LYS A 49 -9.19 -7.98 -7.64
C LYS A 49 -8.85 -6.60 -7.08
N MET A 50 -9.11 -6.36 -5.80
CA MET A 50 -8.76 -5.10 -5.13
C MET A 50 -7.27 -4.80 -5.31
N ILE A 51 -6.38 -5.78 -5.04
CA ILE A 51 -4.93 -5.61 -5.22
C ILE A 51 -4.59 -5.29 -6.68
N THR A 52 -5.26 -5.93 -7.64
CA THR A 52 -5.02 -5.68 -9.07
C THR A 52 -5.44 -4.26 -9.47
N ILE A 53 -6.59 -3.79 -8.97
CA ILE A 53 -7.08 -2.44 -9.20
C ILE A 53 -6.15 -1.43 -8.52
N ALA A 54 -5.78 -1.65 -7.27
CA ALA A 54 -4.85 -0.81 -6.53
C ALA A 54 -3.49 -0.68 -7.24
N LYS A 55 -2.97 -1.77 -7.81
CA LYS A 55 -1.74 -1.73 -8.64
C LYS A 55 -1.91 -0.92 -9.92
N ARG A 56 -3.06 -1.02 -10.59
CA ARG A 56 -3.36 -0.22 -11.80
C ARG A 56 -3.52 1.27 -11.47
N LEU A 57 -4.12 1.58 -10.33
CA LEU A 57 -4.31 2.95 -9.83
C LEU A 57 -3.03 3.53 -9.22
N GLY A 58 -1.96 2.74 -9.07
CA GLY A 58 -0.70 3.19 -8.47
C GLY A 58 -0.70 3.27 -6.94
N LEU A 59 -1.83 2.99 -6.29
CA LEU A 59 -1.99 2.95 -4.81
C LEU A 59 -1.12 1.85 -4.19
N TRP A 60 -0.95 0.75 -4.92
CA TRP A 60 -0.04 -0.30 -4.52
C TRP A 60 1.37 0.06 -4.98
N GLY A 61 2.21 0.51 -4.04
CA GLY A 61 3.59 0.89 -4.31
C GLY A 61 4.28 -0.12 -5.22
N ARG A 62 4.75 0.34 -6.39
CA ARG A 62 5.55 -0.51 -7.27
C ARG A 62 6.85 -0.81 -6.54
N PRO A 63 7.27 -2.09 -6.43
CA PRO A 63 8.58 -2.41 -5.90
C PRO A 63 9.63 -1.95 -6.91
N LEU A 64 9.98 -0.67 -6.86
CA LEU A 64 11.15 -0.10 -7.50
C LEU A 64 12.35 -0.61 -6.70
N LYS A 65 12.72 -1.88 -6.88
CA LYS A 65 13.97 -2.43 -6.33
C LYS A 65 15.14 -1.87 -7.13
N LEU A 66 15.36 -0.57 -7.02
CA LEU A 66 16.49 0.13 -7.59
C LEU A 66 17.60 0.11 -6.55
N HIS A 67 18.34 -1.00 -6.48
CA HIS A 67 19.59 -1.03 -5.73
C HIS A 67 20.57 -0.07 -6.40
N ARG A 68 20.92 1.02 -5.71
CA ARG A 68 21.86 2.04 -6.22
C ARG A 68 22.92 2.34 -5.18
N LYS A 69 24.13 2.56 -5.68
CA LYS A 69 25.27 2.98 -4.86
C LYS A 69 25.10 4.46 -4.53
N LEU A 70 25.27 4.80 -3.27
CA LEU A 70 25.39 6.19 -2.85
C LEU A 70 26.73 6.75 -3.34
N SER A 71 26.68 7.89 -4.01
CA SER A 71 27.88 8.59 -4.47
C SER A 71 28.37 9.57 -3.41
N LYS A 72 29.65 9.94 -3.48
CA LYS A 72 30.22 11.02 -2.67
C LYS A 72 30.40 12.25 -3.55
N SER A 73 30.00 13.41 -3.05
CA SER A 73 30.30 14.70 -3.66
C SER A 73 30.78 15.65 -2.59
N ALA A 74 32.03 16.11 -2.71
CA ALA A 74 32.71 16.94 -1.71
C ALA A 74 32.52 16.41 -0.27
N ARG A 75 31.76 17.13 0.56
CA ARG A 75 31.49 16.78 1.97
C ARG A 75 30.19 15.99 2.18
N GLY A 76 29.44 15.72 1.12
CA GLY A 76 28.10 15.13 1.18
C GLY A 76 27.98 13.76 0.51
N THR A 77 26.84 13.13 0.77
CA THR A 77 26.39 11.91 0.09
C THR A 77 25.33 12.31 -0.92
N VAL A 78 25.43 11.79 -2.14
CA VAL A 78 24.49 12.07 -3.23
C VAL A 78 23.70 10.81 -3.55
N LEU A 79 22.38 10.93 -3.55
CA LEU A 79 21.45 9.96 -4.12
C LEU A 79 20.86 10.57 -5.38
N ARG A 80 21.12 9.93 -6.53
CA ARG A 80 20.51 10.33 -7.80
C ARG A 80 19.15 9.66 -7.93
N ILE A 81 18.12 10.45 -8.23
CA ILE A 81 16.81 9.92 -8.63
C ILE A 81 16.92 9.36 -10.07
N PRO A 82 16.62 8.08 -10.30
CA PRO A 82 16.63 7.48 -11.63
C PRO A 82 15.49 8.00 -12.54
N ALA A 83 15.71 7.98 -13.86
CA ALA A 83 14.80 8.58 -14.85
C ALA A 83 13.42 7.90 -14.95
N ASP A 84 13.29 6.65 -14.52
CA ASP A 84 12.01 5.97 -14.37
C ASP A 84 11.19 6.58 -13.22
N ILE A 85 11.78 6.76 -12.04
CA ILE A 85 11.13 7.46 -10.90
C ILE A 85 10.82 8.91 -11.27
N GLU A 86 11.78 9.61 -11.88
CA GLU A 86 11.62 11.01 -12.32
C GLU A 86 10.40 11.17 -13.23
N ARG A 87 10.21 10.26 -14.20
CA ARG A 87 9.04 10.29 -15.09
C ARG A 87 7.74 9.90 -14.40
N GLU A 88 7.76 8.92 -13.50
CA GLU A 88 6.56 8.48 -12.77
C GLU A 88 6.06 9.55 -11.78
N LEU A 89 6.98 10.25 -11.12
CA LEU A 89 6.67 11.35 -10.20
C LEU A 89 6.58 12.72 -10.90
N HIS A 90 6.77 12.76 -12.22
CA HIS A 90 6.75 13.99 -13.01
C HIS A 90 7.68 15.10 -12.48
N LEU A 91 8.84 14.71 -11.95
CA LEU A 91 9.82 15.65 -11.39
C LEU A 91 10.48 16.48 -12.49
N LYS A 92 10.70 17.76 -12.22
CA LYS A 92 11.31 18.77 -13.09
C LYS A 92 12.66 19.23 -12.55
N GLY A 93 12.96 18.94 -11.29
CA GLY A 93 14.24 19.21 -10.63
C GLY A 93 14.29 20.51 -9.83
N ASP A 94 13.17 21.20 -9.70
CA ASP A 94 13.00 22.42 -8.90
C ASP A 94 12.03 22.25 -7.72
N GLU A 95 11.53 21.03 -7.51
CA GLU A 95 10.61 20.71 -6.43
C GLU A 95 11.26 20.83 -5.05
N ALA A 96 10.49 21.35 -4.09
CA ALA A 96 10.82 21.25 -2.68
C ALA A 96 10.54 19.82 -2.18
N VAL A 97 11.48 19.27 -1.42
CA VAL A 97 11.34 17.94 -0.83
C VAL A 97 11.65 17.98 0.66
N ALA A 98 10.81 17.35 1.45
CA ALA A 98 11.11 17.03 2.83
C ALA A 98 11.91 15.73 2.89
N ILE A 99 13.04 15.75 3.62
CA ILE A 99 13.88 14.57 3.84
C ILE A 99 13.86 14.24 5.32
N SER A 100 13.38 13.04 5.67
CA SER A 100 13.28 12.57 7.05
C SER A 100 13.90 11.19 7.24
N LYS A 101 14.26 10.86 8.49
CA LYS A 101 14.77 9.54 8.89
C LYS A 101 13.73 8.82 9.72
N VAL A 102 13.30 7.66 9.24
CA VAL A 102 12.37 6.77 9.97
C VAL A 102 13.07 5.44 10.22
N GLY A 103 13.53 5.23 11.47
CA GLY A 103 14.34 4.06 11.83
C GLY A 103 15.64 4.01 11.02
N ASN A 104 15.79 2.98 10.19
CA ASN A 104 16.91 2.79 9.25
C ASN A 104 16.57 3.19 7.80
N LYS A 105 15.46 3.89 7.57
CA LYS A 105 15.00 4.32 6.26
C LYS A 105 15.17 5.84 6.11
N ILE A 106 15.47 6.26 4.89
CA ILE A 106 15.36 7.66 4.46
C ILE A 106 14.01 7.77 3.74
N VAL A 107 13.19 8.72 4.14
CA VAL A 107 11.91 9.05 3.51
C VAL A 107 12.08 10.40 2.84
N ILE A 108 11.63 10.49 1.58
CA ILE A 108 11.67 11.70 0.77
C ILE A 108 10.24 11.94 0.31
N GLU A 109 9.69 13.09 0.67
CA GLU A 109 8.32 13.49 0.37
C GLU A 109 8.35 14.79 -0.43
N LEU A 110 7.52 14.89 -1.47
CA LEU A 110 7.34 16.13 -2.23
C LEU A 110 6.44 17.07 -1.40
N GLU A 111 6.80 18.35 -1.34
CA GLU A 111 5.96 19.41 -0.74
C GLU A 111 4.98 20.03 -1.76
#